data_AF-A0AAU6ZPS9-F1
#
_entry.id   AF-A0AAU6ZPS9-F1
#
_cell.length_a   1.000
_cell.length_b   1.000
_cell.length_c   1.000
_cell.angle_alpha   90.00
_cell.angle_beta   90.00
_cell.angle_gamma   90.00
#
_symmetry.space_group_name_H-M   'P 1'
#
loop_
_entity.id
_entity.type
_entity.pdbx_description
1 polymer ?
#
loop_
_entity_poly.entity_id
_entity_poly.type
_entity_poly.pdbx_seq_one_letter_code
_entity_poly.pdbx_strand_id
1 'polypeptide(L)'
;MSGHGAPTIDLTTLRPEETSQLKLAIVAASWHTQIMDGLVDGALRAAKEAGIAEPTLLRVPGSFELPVAAARLAPHFDAVVALGVVIRGGTPHFEYVCQAATSGLTDVSVRTGVPVGFGVLTCDTEQQGLDRAGLPGSNEDKGHEAVTAALATAVTLKQYS
;
A
#
# COMPACT_ATOMS: atom_id res chain seq x y z
N MET A 1 -1.43 2.61 -10.37
CA MET A 1 -0.50 2.65 -11.52
C MET A 1 -0.13 1.21 -11.86
N SER A 2 -0.39 0.72 -13.08
CA SER A 2 -0.09 -0.68 -13.47
C SER A 2 0.48 -0.77 -14.88
N GLY A 3 1.38 -1.73 -15.10
CA GLY A 3 1.92 -2.04 -16.43
C GLY A 3 3.10 -1.17 -16.88
N HIS A 4 3.13 -0.83 -18.17
CA HIS A 4 4.25 -0.13 -18.81
C HIS A 4 4.45 1.29 -18.25
N GLY A 5 5.69 1.61 -17.88
CA GLY A 5 6.09 2.94 -17.39
C GLY A 5 6.16 3.08 -15.87
N ALA A 6 6.02 1.99 -15.11
CA ALA A 6 6.32 2.00 -13.68
C ALA A 6 7.79 2.44 -13.45
N PRO A 7 8.06 3.40 -12.56
CA PRO A 7 9.42 3.77 -12.24
C PRO A 7 10.11 2.60 -11.52
N THR A 8 11.36 2.34 -11.88
CA THR A 8 12.21 1.44 -11.10
C THR A 8 12.62 2.17 -9.82
N ILE A 9 11.93 1.89 -8.72
CA ILE A 9 12.31 2.39 -7.40
C ILE A 9 13.32 1.41 -6.83
N ASP A 10 14.60 1.70 -7.03
CA ASP A 10 15.68 0.92 -6.43
C ASP A 10 15.92 1.40 -5.00
N LEU A 11 15.35 0.67 -4.03
CA LEU A 11 15.57 0.95 -2.61
C LEU A 11 17.04 0.86 -2.21
N THR A 12 17.91 0.19 -2.98
CA THR A 12 19.35 0.14 -2.70
C THR A 12 20.08 1.43 -3.05
N THR A 13 19.46 2.29 -3.87
CA THR A 13 19.96 3.65 -4.14
C THR A 13 19.60 4.63 -3.04
N LEU A 14 18.55 4.33 -2.25
CA LEU A 14 18.31 4.99 -0.97
C LEU A 14 19.33 4.43 0.01
N ARG A 15 19.96 5.28 0.81
CA ARG A 15 20.96 4.77 1.75
C ARG A 15 20.21 3.96 2.82
N PRO A 16 20.64 2.73 3.16
CA PRO A 16 19.92 1.89 4.11
C PRO A 16 19.64 2.58 5.46
N GLU A 17 20.51 3.49 5.89
CA GLU A 17 20.30 4.30 7.09
C GLU A 17 19.11 5.28 6.98
N GLU A 18 18.73 5.71 5.78
CA GLU A 18 17.62 6.64 5.55
C GLU A 18 16.26 5.94 5.61
N THR A 19 16.19 4.67 5.20
CA THR A 19 14.96 3.88 5.18
C THR A 19 14.76 3.07 6.46
N SER A 20 15.82 2.48 7.03
CA SER A 20 15.72 1.63 8.22
C SER A 20 15.26 2.34 9.49
N GLN A 21 15.40 3.68 9.54
CA GLN A 21 14.93 4.52 10.64
C GLN A 21 13.47 4.96 10.49
N LEU A 22 12.84 4.72 9.34
CA LEU A 22 11.46 5.11 9.10
C LEU A 22 10.50 4.19 9.85
N LYS A 23 9.50 4.79 10.50
CA LYS A 23 8.35 4.08 11.05
C LYS A 23 7.35 3.85 9.92
N LEU A 24 7.15 2.58 9.57
CA LEU A 24 6.17 2.15 8.58
C LEU A 24 4.94 1.52 9.25
N ALA A 25 3.75 1.99 8.86
CA ALA A 25 2.50 1.32 9.13
C ALA A 25 1.91 0.71 7.86
N ILE A 26 1.44 -0.53 7.93
CA ILE A 26 0.71 -1.23 6.88
C ILE A 26 -0.71 -1.49 7.41
N VAL A 27 -1.72 -0.93 6.74
CA VAL A 27 -3.13 -1.18 7.02
C VAL A 27 -3.68 -2.08 5.93
N ALA A 28 -4.11 -3.29 6.28
CA ALA A 28 -4.55 -4.29 5.31
C ALA A 28 -6.01 -4.71 5.55
N ALA A 29 -6.84 -4.58 4.50
CA ALA A 29 -8.20 -5.12 4.50
C ALA A 29 -8.20 -6.67 4.59
N SER A 30 -9.38 -7.27 4.77
CA SER A 30 -9.48 -8.71 5.07
C SER A 30 -10.26 -9.54 4.04
N TRP A 31 -10.87 -8.91 3.04
CA TRP A 31 -11.56 -9.62 1.95
C TRP A 31 -10.57 -10.26 0.97
N HIS A 32 -10.92 -11.43 0.42
CA HIS A 32 -10.14 -12.18 -0.57
C HIS A 32 -8.76 -12.62 -0.07
N THR A 33 -8.75 -13.52 0.91
CA THR A 33 -7.58 -13.98 1.66
C THR A 33 -6.36 -14.29 0.80
N GLN A 34 -6.50 -15.08 -0.28
CA GLN A 34 -5.35 -15.43 -1.13
C GLN A 34 -4.67 -14.21 -1.77
N ILE A 35 -5.45 -13.25 -2.29
CA ILE A 35 -4.90 -12.03 -2.87
C ILE A 35 -4.29 -11.15 -1.78
N MET A 36 -5.00 -10.98 -0.66
CA MET A 36 -4.53 -10.15 0.44
C MET A 36 -3.28 -10.69 1.11
N ASP A 37 -3.13 -12.01 1.24
CA ASP A 37 -1.93 -12.62 1.80
C ASP A 37 -0.73 -12.36 0.87
N GLY A 38 -0.91 -12.47 -0.45
CA GLY A 38 0.11 -12.06 -1.41
C GLY A 38 0.51 -10.59 -1.27
N LEU A 39 -0.46 -9.68 -1.19
CA LEU A 39 -0.21 -8.24 -1.02
C LEU A 39 0.53 -7.95 0.29
N VAL A 40 0.11 -8.56 1.40
CA VAL A 40 0.77 -8.39 2.69
C VAL A 40 2.18 -8.95 2.66
N ASP A 41 2.38 -10.13 2.08
CA ASP A 41 3.71 -10.72 1.94
C ASP A 41 4.64 -9.86 1.09
N GLY A 42 4.15 -9.33 -0.05
CA GLY A 42 4.89 -8.39 -0.89
C GLY A 42 5.29 -7.12 -0.14
N ALA A 43 4.37 -6.55 0.64
CA ALA A 43 4.65 -5.38 1.47
C ALA A 43 5.69 -5.67 2.56
N LEU A 44 5.58 -6.81 3.26
CA LEU A 44 6.54 -7.21 4.29
C LEU A 44 7.92 -7.51 3.69
N ARG A 45 7.99 -8.10 2.48
CA ARG A 45 9.25 -8.27 1.74
C ARG A 45 9.90 -6.92 1.45
N ALA A 46 9.17 -5.96 0.90
CA ALA A 46 9.68 -4.61 0.64
C ALA A 46 10.16 -3.90 1.92
N ALA A 47 9.41 -4.01 3.02
CA ALA A 47 9.81 -3.42 4.30
C ALA A 47 11.13 -4.02 4.81
N LYS A 48 11.28 -5.35 4.71
CA LYS A 48 12.51 -6.05 5.08
C LYS A 48 13.70 -5.64 4.20
N GLU A 49 13.51 -5.54 2.88
CA GLU A 49 14.52 -5.06 1.93
C GLU A 49 14.96 -3.62 2.24
N ALA A 50 14.05 -2.79 2.72
CA ALA A 50 14.32 -1.43 3.19
C ALA A 50 15.00 -1.36 4.58
N GLY A 51 15.24 -2.49 5.25
CA GLY A 51 15.83 -2.55 6.59
C GLY A 51 14.86 -2.27 7.73
N ILE A 52 13.55 -2.23 7.49
CA ILE A 52 12.52 -2.05 8.51
C ILE A 52 12.14 -3.43 9.06
N ALA A 53 12.70 -3.78 10.22
CA ALA A 53 12.51 -5.11 10.82
C ALA A 53 11.07 -5.37 11.32
N GLU A 54 10.42 -4.34 11.88
CA GLU A 54 9.12 -4.47 12.54
C GLU A 54 8.15 -3.38 12.07
N PRO A 55 7.63 -3.46 10.84
CA PRO A 55 6.54 -2.58 10.42
C PRO A 55 5.28 -2.89 11.25
N THR A 56 4.50 -1.86 11.58
CA THR A 56 3.21 -2.06 12.24
C THR A 56 2.19 -2.56 11.24
N LEU A 57 1.72 -3.79 11.39
CA LEU A 57 0.64 -4.36 10.56
C LEU A 57 -0.71 -4.28 11.31
N LEU A 58 -1.65 -3.51 10.77
CA LEU A 58 -3.02 -3.40 11.27
C LEU A 58 -3.99 -4.03 10.26
N ARG A 59 -4.85 -4.95 10.72
CA ARG A 59 -5.93 -5.51 9.89
C ARG A 59 -7.23 -4.74 10.09
N VAL A 60 -7.96 -4.49 9.01
CA VAL A 60 -9.30 -3.90 9.04
C VAL A 60 -10.30 -4.76 8.25
N PRO A 61 -11.62 -4.64 8.50
CA PRO A 61 -12.62 -5.49 7.83
C PRO A 61 -12.60 -5.36 6.30
N GLY A 62 -12.70 -4.13 5.76
CA GLY A 62 -12.71 -3.90 4.32
C GLY A 62 -11.97 -2.63 3.87
N SER A 63 -11.95 -2.42 2.56
CA SER A 63 -11.26 -1.27 1.94
C SER A 63 -11.87 0.07 2.34
N PHE A 64 -13.14 0.08 2.76
CA PHE A 64 -13.83 1.29 3.22
C PHE A 64 -13.30 1.81 4.56
N GLU A 65 -12.74 0.92 5.40
CA GLU A 65 -12.14 1.30 6.69
C GLU A 65 -10.66 1.76 6.57
N LEU A 66 -10.03 1.57 5.39
CA LEU A 66 -8.62 1.95 5.19
C LEU A 66 -8.35 3.44 5.46
N PRO A 67 -9.17 4.40 4.97
CA PRO A 67 -8.91 5.81 5.21
C PRO A 67 -8.91 6.19 6.69
N VAL A 68 -9.88 5.69 7.48
CA VAL A 68 -9.96 6.06 8.91
C VAL A 68 -8.81 5.47 9.71
N ALA A 69 -8.40 4.24 9.41
CA ALA A 69 -7.24 3.62 10.03
C ALA A 69 -5.94 4.32 9.63
N ALA A 70 -5.76 4.64 8.35
CA ALA A 70 -4.60 5.39 7.86
C ALA A 70 -4.51 6.78 8.50
N ALA A 71 -5.62 7.52 8.58
CA ALA A 71 -5.70 8.83 9.23
C ALA A 71 -5.26 8.79 10.70
N ARG A 72 -5.63 7.72 11.41
CA ARG A 72 -5.30 7.53 12.82
C ARG A 72 -3.83 7.18 13.05
N LEU A 73 -3.20 6.49 12.10
CA LEU A 73 -1.80 6.08 12.19
C LEU A 73 -0.86 7.18 11.69
N ALA A 74 -1.18 7.86 10.59
CA ALA A 74 -0.28 8.80 9.93
C ALA A 74 0.49 9.76 10.88
N PRO A 75 -0.11 10.41 11.90
CA PRO A 75 0.64 11.29 12.81
C PRO A 75 1.76 10.62 13.64
N HIS A 76 1.83 9.29 13.65
CA HIS A 76 2.77 8.50 14.44
C HIS A 76 3.82 7.76 13.60
N PHE A 77 3.73 7.83 12.27
CA PHE A 77 4.55 7.07 11.32
C PHE A 77 5.12 7.99 10.25
N ASP A 78 6.28 7.63 9.69
CA ASP A 78 6.90 8.36 8.58
C ASP A 78 6.27 7.99 7.23
N ALA A 79 5.66 6.81 7.14
CA ALA A 79 4.94 6.34 5.96
C ALA A 79 3.80 5.40 6.36
N VAL A 80 2.69 5.45 5.61
CA VAL A 80 1.57 4.52 5.74
C VAL A 80 1.37 3.80 4.42
N VAL A 81 1.00 2.53 4.45
CA VAL A 81 0.64 1.74 3.26
C VAL A 81 -0.75 1.18 3.49
N ALA A 82 -1.64 1.38 2.52
CA ALA A 82 -3.00 0.85 2.54
C ALA A 82 -3.12 -0.27 1.50
N LEU A 83 -3.40 -1.48 1.98
CA LEU A 83 -3.57 -2.68 1.16
C LEU A 83 -5.03 -3.11 1.19
N GLY A 84 -5.58 -3.38 0.01
CA GLY A 84 -6.94 -3.86 -0.10
C GLY A 84 -7.20 -4.48 -1.46
N VAL A 85 -8.30 -5.21 -1.56
CA VAL A 85 -8.80 -5.69 -2.84
C VAL A 85 -10.30 -5.44 -2.89
N VAL A 86 -10.76 -4.90 -4.01
CA VAL A 86 -12.17 -4.74 -4.33
C VAL A 86 -12.37 -5.35 -5.70
N ILE A 87 -13.24 -6.36 -5.81
CA ILE A 87 -13.57 -7.02 -7.08
C ILE A 87 -14.99 -6.65 -7.47
N ARG A 88 -15.19 -6.30 -8.75
CA ARG A 88 -16.50 -5.92 -9.29
C ARG A 88 -17.53 -7.02 -9.09
N GLY A 89 -18.64 -6.64 -8.48
CA GLY A 89 -19.84 -7.48 -8.34
C GLY A 89 -20.95 -7.08 -9.32
N GLY A 90 -22.20 -7.40 -8.96
CA GLY A 90 -23.38 -7.12 -9.79
C GLY A 90 -24.05 -5.76 -9.57
N THR A 91 -23.46 -4.87 -8.76
CA THR A 91 -24.07 -3.57 -8.40
C THR A 91 -23.04 -2.43 -8.43
N PRO A 92 -23.48 -1.16 -8.46
CA PRO A 92 -22.59 0.01 -8.39
C PRO A 92 -21.77 0.14 -7.08
N HIS A 93 -21.93 -0.78 -6.13
CA HIS A 93 -21.19 -0.76 -4.87
C HIS A 93 -19.67 -0.73 -5.09
N PHE A 94 -19.19 -1.41 -6.14
CA PHE A 94 -17.77 -1.44 -6.51
C PHE A 94 -17.22 -0.02 -6.70
N GLU A 95 -17.87 0.79 -7.53
CA GLU A 95 -17.44 2.15 -7.85
C GLU A 95 -17.40 3.03 -6.61
N TYR A 96 -18.45 2.98 -5.78
CA TYR A 96 -18.54 3.80 -4.58
C TYR A 96 -17.49 3.42 -3.53
N VAL A 97 -17.23 2.14 -3.32
CA VAL A 97 -16.18 1.69 -2.39
C VAL A 97 -14.79 2.05 -2.89
N CYS A 98 -14.51 1.83 -4.18
CA CYS A 98 -13.23 2.20 -4.78
C CYS A 98 -13.00 3.72 -4.67
N GLN A 99 -14.01 4.52 -5.03
CA GLN A 99 -13.92 5.97 -4.97
C GLN A 99 -13.72 6.48 -3.53
N ALA A 100 -14.45 5.92 -2.56
CA ALA A 100 -14.32 6.30 -1.16
C ALA A 100 -12.94 5.96 -0.59
N ALA A 101 -12.42 4.77 -0.88
CA ALA A 101 -11.08 4.36 -0.47
C ALA A 101 -10.00 5.24 -1.10
N THR A 102 -10.05 5.44 -2.43
CA THR A 102 -9.07 6.29 -3.15
C THR A 102 -9.09 7.72 -2.64
N SER A 103 -10.27 8.35 -2.61
CA SER A 103 -10.39 9.77 -2.22
C SER A 103 -10.02 9.97 -0.75
N GLY A 104 -10.44 9.05 0.14
CA GLY A 104 -10.11 9.11 1.55
C GLY A 104 -8.61 8.96 1.82
N LEU A 105 -7.94 8.02 1.15
CA LEU A 105 -6.49 7.83 1.31
C LEU A 105 -5.70 9.01 0.73
N THR A 106 -6.16 9.61 -0.38
CA THR A 106 -5.60 10.87 -0.89
C THR A 106 -5.74 12.01 0.13
N ASP A 107 -6.92 12.19 0.72
CA ASP A 107 -7.16 13.23 1.74
C ASP A 107 -6.24 13.04 2.95
N VAL A 108 -6.08 11.80 3.44
CA VAL A 108 -5.16 11.49 4.53
C VAL A 108 -3.74 11.91 4.18
N SER A 109 -3.25 11.53 2.99
CA SER A 109 -1.86 11.85 2.62
C SER A 109 -1.62 13.36 2.53
N VAL A 110 -2.51 14.09 1.86
CA VAL A 110 -2.36 15.55 1.67
C VAL A 110 -2.50 16.31 2.98
N ARG A 111 -3.45 15.95 3.84
CA ARG A 111 -3.70 16.67 5.10
C ARG A 111 -2.67 16.39 6.19
N THR A 112 -2.11 15.19 6.22
CA THR A 112 -1.12 14.80 7.23
C THR A 112 0.31 15.11 6.78
N GLY A 113 0.53 15.27 5.48
CA GLY A 113 1.87 15.36 4.89
C GLY A 113 2.63 14.03 4.88
N VAL A 114 2.02 12.95 5.37
CA VAL A 114 2.62 11.61 5.40
C VAL A 114 2.24 10.86 4.13
N PRO A 115 3.21 10.27 3.40
CA PRO A 115 2.91 9.52 2.19
C PRO A 115 2.08 8.27 2.52
N VAL A 116 1.03 8.06 1.71
CA VAL A 116 0.20 6.85 1.76
C VAL A 116 0.45 6.01 0.50
N GLY A 117 1.16 4.90 0.66
CA GLY A 117 1.33 3.88 -0.38
C GLY A 117 -0.01 3.23 -0.74
N PHE A 118 -0.42 3.36 -2.00
CA PHE A 118 -1.73 2.90 -2.46
C PHE A 118 -1.65 1.49 -3.08
N GLY A 119 -1.82 0.47 -2.23
CA GLY A 119 -1.88 -0.94 -2.63
C GLY A 119 -3.30 -1.51 -2.62
N VAL A 120 -4.31 -0.69 -2.95
CA VAL A 120 -5.70 -1.12 -3.07
C VAL A 120 -5.96 -1.53 -4.52
N LEU A 121 -6.14 -2.83 -4.79
CA LEU A 121 -6.49 -3.30 -6.12
C LEU A 121 -7.99 -3.12 -6.37
N THR A 122 -8.31 -2.53 -7.51
CA THR A 122 -9.68 -2.32 -7.98
C THR A 122 -9.85 -3.10 -9.28
N CYS A 123 -10.37 -4.32 -9.18
CA CYS A 123 -10.34 -5.31 -10.25
C CYS A 123 -11.75 -5.63 -10.77
N ASP A 124 -11.87 -5.89 -12.07
CA ASP A 124 -13.10 -6.42 -12.66
C ASP A 124 -13.25 -7.93 -12.41
N THR A 125 -12.13 -8.66 -12.27
CA THR A 125 -12.14 -10.11 -12.04
C THR A 125 -11.14 -10.52 -10.95
N GLU A 126 -11.37 -11.69 -10.34
CA GLU A 126 -10.46 -12.26 -9.36
C GLU A 126 -9.07 -12.55 -9.94
N GLN A 127 -9.01 -13.05 -11.19
CA GLN A 127 -7.73 -13.30 -11.87
C GLN A 127 -6.87 -12.03 -11.97
N GLN A 128 -7.47 -10.87 -12.24
CA GLN A 128 -6.72 -9.61 -12.28
C GLN A 128 -6.11 -9.26 -10.91
N GLY A 129 -6.77 -9.63 -9.81
CA GLY A 129 -6.26 -9.48 -8.46
C GLY A 129 -5.10 -10.44 -8.19
N LEU A 130 -5.26 -11.72 -8.54
CA LEU A 130 -4.21 -12.73 -8.44
C LEU A 130 -2.95 -12.35 -9.24
N ASP A 131 -3.10 -11.83 -10.45
CA ASP A 131 -1.99 -11.39 -11.31
C ASP A 131 -1.20 -10.21 -10.74
N ARG A 132 -1.71 -9.53 -9.70
CA ARG A 132 -1.15 -8.31 -9.10
C ARG A 132 -0.74 -8.45 -7.64
N ALA A 133 -0.96 -9.63 -7.07
CA ALA A 133 -0.80 -9.90 -5.65
C ALA A 133 0.64 -10.28 -5.26
N GLY A 134 1.61 -10.34 -6.17
CA GLY A 134 2.96 -10.80 -5.84
C GLY A 134 3.02 -12.26 -5.38
N LEU A 135 2.06 -13.08 -5.83
CA LEU A 135 2.05 -14.53 -5.65
C LEU A 135 3.00 -15.17 -6.68
N PRO A 136 3.41 -16.44 -6.49
CA PRO A 136 4.09 -17.19 -7.54
C PRO A 136 3.26 -17.20 -8.83
N GLY A 137 3.83 -16.64 -9.90
CA GLY A 137 3.17 -16.50 -11.20
C GLY A 137 2.37 -15.22 -11.40
N SER A 138 2.28 -14.33 -10.39
CA SER A 138 1.76 -12.97 -10.59
C SER A 138 2.67 -12.17 -11.53
N ASN A 139 2.06 -11.30 -12.34
CA ASN A 139 2.77 -10.40 -13.25
C ASN A 139 3.31 -9.16 -12.53
N GLU A 140 2.64 -8.74 -11.45
CA GLU A 140 2.99 -7.57 -10.64
C GLU A 140 2.94 -7.93 -9.13
N ASP A 141 3.66 -7.17 -8.32
CA ASP A 141 3.62 -7.23 -6.85
C ASP A 141 3.23 -5.86 -6.29
N LYS A 142 1.93 -5.60 -6.23
CA LYS A 142 1.41 -4.29 -5.78
C LYS A 142 1.56 -4.05 -4.28
N GLY A 143 1.75 -5.10 -3.49
CA GLY A 143 2.08 -4.98 -2.08
C GLY A 143 3.47 -4.39 -1.90
N HIS A 144 4.44 -4.96 -2.61
CA HIS A 144 5.82 -4.49 -2.63
C HIS A 144 5.91 -3.06 -3.18
N GLU A 145 5.34 -2.81 -4.36
CA GLU A 145 5.34 -1.49 -5.00
C GLU A 145 4.73 -0.40 -4.11
N ALA A 146 3.67 -0.71 -3.35
CA ALA A 146 3.03 0.27 -2.47
C ALA A 146 3.96 0.69 -1.32
N VAL A 147 4.73 -0.23 -0.76
CA VAL A 147 5.73 0.07 0.27
C VAL A 147 6.89 0.85 -0.30
N THR A 148 7.46 0.42 -1.43
CA THR A 148 8.61 1.11 -2.02
C THR A 148 8.27 2.55 -2.39
N ALA A 149 7.08 2.78 -2.96
CA ALA A 149 6.59 4.13 -3.25
C ALA A 149 6.43 4.99 -1.99
N ALA A 150 5.86 4.44 -0.92
CA ALA A 150 5.65 5.18 0.33
C ALA A 150 6.99 5.58 0.98
N LEU A 151 7.94 4.65 1.07
CA LEU A 151 9.25 4.88 1.67
C LEU A 151 10.11 5.85 0.85
N ALA A 152 10.17 5.66 -0.47
CA ALA A 152 10.92 6.57 -1.35
C ALA A 152 10.36 8.01 -1.27
N THR A 153 9.04 8.14 -1.18
CA THR A 153 8.40 9.45 -0.99
C THR A 153 8.73 10.03 0.38
N ALA A 154 8.69 9.22 1.45
CA ALA A 154 9.03 9.69 2.80
C ALA A 154 10.47 10.21 2.88
N VAL A 155 11.44 9.50 2.30
CA VAL A 155 12.84 9.95 2.22
C VAL A 155 12.95 11.26 1.43
N THR A 156 12.24 11.36 0.31
CA THR A 156 12.23 12.58 -0.52
C THR A 156 11.67 13.79 0.25
N LEU A 157 10.54 13.61 0.94
CA LEU A 157 9.89 14.69 1.68
C LEU A 157 10.69 15.15 2.90
N LYS A 158 11.47 14.27 3.53
CA LYS A 158 12.39 14.64 4.63
C LYS A 158 13.40 15.71 4.26
N GLN A 159 13.70 15.90 2.97
CA GLN A 159 14.59 16.98 2.51
C GLN A 159 13.97 18.37 2.61
N TYR A 160 12.65 18.46 2.84
CA TYR A 160 11.87 19.69 2.85
C TYR A 160 11.13 19.94 4.18
N SER A 161 11.35 19.09 5.18
CA SER A 161 10.76 19.17 6.52
C SER A 161 11.66 19.86 7.54
#